data_AF-A0A428U526-F1
#
_entry.id   AF-A0A428U526-F1
#
_cell.length_a   1.000
_cell.length_b   1.000
_cell.length_c   1.000
_cell.angle_alpha   90.00
_cell.angle_beta   90.00
_cell.angle_gamma   90.00
#
_symmetry.space_group_name_H-M   'P 1'
#
loop_
_entity.id
_entity.type
_entity.pdbx_description
1 polymer ?
#
loop_
_entity_poly.entity_id
_entity_poly.type
_entity_poly.pdbx_seq_one_letter_code
_entity_poly.pdbx_strand_id
1 'polypeptide(L)'
;MTAERRSPRVGATGNRRRRFAHEPADRRWYGVRAGYQTGPIQGWQNCLRSTRGYEDAECGSSSGRTGSPDLRVLDDRLRSERNINILQGLLRNLHIGETVSITRGEGDLDFMFTIGSNPRSLDFIFYQPRKWRLGQSFGLFLGAAVNSAFGGPCLPRTPFKLTVEHEGDLAPSVNLDFPDPSIIQIEDGSWVAVATEGNGRHLQVATTSDLLEGEWSVKDYDLLPENGWTNGENFWAPDIRRLNDKEYIIYFSGRRQSDSQFCIGVARSEDPVGPYEHDEEPLICAPDGYHGVIDASGFTDPDSGKHYVIFKYEGDASGDEGGTPILIQEIQDDAKTLVGEPTQILDRIGELDGPLVEAPNIAKLNNGVYVLFFSTHLFTDPEYDVNYAYSKSLTGPYTRAEESLIEAPDFGLKAPGGMTSNEAGDIIVFHGWCRDNARCTYALPYKYEGSV
;
A
#
# COMPACT_ATOMS: atom_id res chain seq x y z
N MET A 1 -19.76 -78.80 11.94
CA MET A 1 -20.88 -77.85 12.03
C MET A 1 -20.87 -77.07 10.72
N THR A 2 -21.53 -77.53 9.65
CA THR A 2 -22.91 -77.18 9.23
C THR A 2 -23.14 -75.66 9.21
N ALA A 3 -23.66 -74.97 8.18
CA ALA A 3 -24.04 -75.18 6.77
C ALA A 3 -24.43 -73.74 6.30
N GLU A 4 -23.98 -73.22 5.16
CA GLU A 4 -24.69 -73.17 3.86
C GLU A 4 -26.06 -72.43 3.83
N ARG A 5 -26.29 -71.66 2.74
CA ARG A 5 -27.56 -71.19 2.11
C ARG A 5 -27.99 -69.74 2.42
N ARG A 6 -28.56 -68.94 1.50
CA ARG A 6 -29.10 -69.11 0.13
C ARG A 6 -29.43 -67.70 -0.45
N SER A 7 -29.31 -67.52 -1.77
CA SER A 7 -30.16 -66.58 -2.54
C SER A 7 -31.50 -67.25 -2.91
N PRO A 8 -32.56 -66.49 -3.23
CA PRO A 8 -33.08 -66.42 -4.62
C PRO A 8 -33.59 -65.01 -5.01
N ARG A 9 -33.45 -64.46 -6.23
CA ARG A 9 -33.92 -64.81 -7.60
C ARG A 9 -35.32 -64.23 -7.96
N VAL A 10 -35.39 -63.62 -9.16
CA VAL A 10 -36.54 -63.35 -10.06
C VAL A 10 -37.36 -62.07 -9.74
N GLY A 11 -37.77 -61.20 -10.69
CA GLY A 11 -38.01 -61.41 -12.11
C GLY A 11 -38.02 -60.18 -13.02
N ALA A 12 -37.91 -60.48 -14.31
CA ALA A 12 -38.00 -59.58 -15.44
C ALA A 12 -39.44 -59.48 -15.95
N THR A 13 -39.86 -58.29 -16.38
CA THR A 13 -40.88 -58.12 -17.43
C THR A 13 -40.55 -56.87 -18.24
N GLY A 14 -40.20 -57.06 -19.51
CA GLY A 14 -40.23 -55.99 -20.49
C GLY A 14 -41.61 -55.87 -21.13
N ASN A 15 -41.98 -54.66 -21.57
CA ASN A 15 -42.71 -54.47 -22.83
C ASN A 15 -42.73 -53.00 -23.30
N ARG A 16 -42.21 -52.82 -24.52
CA ARG A 16 -42.69 -51.98 -25.64
C ARG A 16 -42.96 -50.47 -25.47
N ARG A 17 -42.06 -49.71 -26.11
CA ARG A 17 -42.29 -48.67 -27.15
C ARG A 17 -43.55 -47.79 -27.03
N ARG A 18 -43.30 -46.47 -26.86
CA ARG A 18 -43.76 -45.46 -27.83
C ARG A 18 -42.67 -44.40 -28.03
N ARG A 19 -42.25 -44.24 -29.29
CA ARG A 19 -41.54 -43.06 -29.78
C ARG A 19 -42.54 -41.90 -29.77
N PHE A 20 -42.16 -40.79 -29.15
CA PHE A 20 -42.65 -39.48 -29.58
C PHE A 20 -41.43 -38.71 -30.06
N ALA A 21 -41.39 -38.48 -31.36
CA ALA A 21 -40.54 -37.47 -31.95
C ALA A 21 -41.08 -36.11 -31.50
N HIS A 22 -40.23 -35.29 -30.90
CA HIS A 22 -40.42 -33.84 -30.94
C HIS A 22 -39.16 -33.25 -31.56
N GLU A 23 -39.38 -32.57 -32.68
CA GLU A 23 -38.40 -31.75 -33.39
C GLU A 23 -37.74 -30.73 -32.44
N PRO A 24 -36.49 -30.32 -32.72
CA PRO A 24 -35.82 -29.31 -31.93
C PRO A 24 -36.48 -27.95 -32.15
N ALA A 25 -37.01 -27.36 -31.08
CA ALA A 25 -37.39 -25.95 -31.08
C ALA A 25 -36.14 -25.10 -31.35
N ASP A 26 -36.24 -24.21 -32.34
CA ASP A 26 -35.25 -23.19 -32.69
C ASP A 26 -34.64 -22.54 -31.45
N ARG A 27 -33.38 -22.84 -31.16
CA ARG A 27 -32.56 -22.05 -30.24
C ARG A 27 -32.18 -20.75 -30.95
N ARG A 28 -33.00 -19.71 -30.79
CA ARG A 28 -32.55 -18.34 -31.07
C ARG A 28 -31.60 -17.91 -29.96
N TRP A 29 -30.36 -17.64 -30.32
CA TRP A 29 -29.40 -16.96 -29.47
C TRP A 29 -29.74 -15.47 -29.42
N TYR A 30 -29.73 -14.87 -28.23
CA TYR A 30 -29.89 -13.44 -28.03
C TYR A 30 -28.56 -12.90 -27.50
N GLY A 31 -27.89 -12.05 -28.26
CA GLY A 31 -26.62 -11.45 -27.89
C GLY A 31 -26.81 -10.22 -27.00
N VAL A 32 -25.89 -10.01 -26.05
CA VAL A 32 -25.74 -8.77 -25.28
C VAL A 32 -24.87 -7.81 -26.10
N ARG A 33 -25.31 -6.56 -26.27
CA ARG A 33 -24.48 -5.49 -26.85
C ARG A 33 -23.97 -4.60 -25.71
N ALA A 34 -22.67 -4.57 -25.53
CA ALA A 34 -21.99 -3.54 -24.74
C ALA A 34 -21.32 -2.57 -25.71
N GLY A 35 -21.56 -1.28 -25.55
CA GLY A 35 -20.88 -0.21 -26.29
C GLY A 35 -20.29 0.79 -25.30
N TYR A 36 -19.06 1.24 -25.55
CA TYR A 36 -18.45 2.35 -24.82
C TYR A 36 -18.74 3.65 -25.55
N GLN A 37 -19.15 4.68 -24.81
CA GLN A 37 -19.34 6.03 -25.36
C GLN A 37 -18.27 6.97 -24.79
N THR A 38 -17.47 7.58 -25.66
CA THR A 38 -16.60 8.71 -25.33
C THR A 38 -16.97 9.88 -26.25
N GLY A 39 -17.70 10.87 -25.73
CA GLY A 39 -17.96 12.14 -26.41
C GLY A 39 -19.34 12.30 -27.09
N PRO A 40 -19.68 13.55 -27.49
CA PRO A 40 -21.05 13.92 -27.82
C PRO A 40 -21.49 13.42 -29.21
N ILE A 41 -22.66 12.77 -29.19
CA ILE A 41 -23.57 12.30 -30.24
C ILE A 41 -23.11 12.52 -31.71
N GLN A 42 -22.47 11.50 -32.30
CA GLN A 42 -22.53 11.24 -33.75
C GLN A 42 -22.50 9.72 -34.03
N GLY A 43 -23.59 9.18 -34.59
CA GLY A 43 -23.62 7.97 -35.43
C GLY A 43 -23.46 6.61 -34.74
N TRP A 44 -24.49 5.76 -34.81
CA TRP A 44 -24.41 4.34 -34.42
C TRP A 44 -23.51 3.56 -35.40
N GLN A 45 -22.39 3.01 -34.94
CA GLN A 45 -21.63 1.96 -35.65
C GLN A 45 -21.93 0.58 -35.06
N ASN A 46 -22.34 -0.36 -35.91
CA ASN A 46 -22.60 -1.75 -35.53
C ASN A 46 -21.31 -2.57 -35.66
N CYS A 47 -20.66 -2.94 -34.55
CA CYS A 47 -19.69 -4.04 -34.52
C CYS A 47 -20.33 -5.28 -33.88
N LEU A 48 -20.36 -6.41 -34.60
CA LEU A 48 -20.68 -7.73 -34.05
C LEU A 48 -19.36 -8.50 -33.92
N ARG A 49 -18.94 -8.81 -32.69
CA ARG A 49 -17.80 -9.71 -32.45
C ARG A 49 -18.32 -11.11 -32.15
N SER A 50 -17.98 -12.06 -33.01
CA SER A 50 -18.17 -13.50 -32.79
C SER A 50 -16.89 -14.08 -32.18
N THR A 51 -16.99 -14.72 -31.02
CA THR A 51 -15.85 -15.39 -30.37
C THR A 51 -15.50 -16.69 -31.09
N ARG A 52 -14.49 -16.65 -31.99
CA ARG A 52 -13.58 -17.77 -32.28
C ARG A 52 -12.41 -17.31 -33.14
N GLY A 53 -11.19 -17.50 -32.63
CA GLY A 53 -9.96 -17.57 -33.44
C GLY A 53 -9.39 -16.23 -33.90
N TYR A 54 -8.08 -16.24 -34.10
CA TYR A 54 -7.21 -15.16 -34.56
C TYR A 54 -7.65 -14.49 -35.88
N GLU A 55 -7.14 -13.26 -36.07
CA GLU A 55 -7.06 -12.40 -37.28
C GLU A 55 -8.13 -11.30 -37.50
N ASP A 56 -7.64 -10.22 -38.10
CA ASP A 56 -8.11 -8.82 -38.13
C ASP A 56 -9.49 -8.57 -38.76
N ALA A 57 -10.13 -7.44 -38.42
CA ALA A 57 -11.33 -6.96 -39.12
C ALA A 57 -11.39 -5.43 -39.27
N GLU A 58 -11.39 -4.98 -40.52
CA GLU A 58 -11.66 -3.60 -40.99
C GLU A 58 -13.16 -3.23 -40.92
N CYS A 59 -13.46 -1.93 -40.79
CA CYS A 59 -14.82 -1.37 -40.74
C CYS A 59 -15.26 -0.74 -42.07
N GLY A 60 -16.48 -1.03 -42.55
CA GLY A 60 -17.10 -0.40 -43.73
C GLY A 60 -18.54 0.05 -43.49
N SER A 61 -18.93 1.20 -44.06
CA SER A 61 -20.20 1.92 -43.86
C SER A 61 -21.25 1.66 -44.95
N SER A 62 -22.54 1.55 -44.59
CA SER A 62 -23.63 1.84 -45.54
C SER A 62 -24.94 2.31 -44.88
N SER A 63 -25.64 3.18 -45.61
CA SER A 63 -26.80 4.02 -45.25
C SER A 63 -28.16 3.43 -45.65
N GLY A 64 -29.24 3.73 -44.90
CA GLY A 64 -30.62 3.49 -45.38
C GLY A 64 -31.73 4.03 -44.47
N ARG A 65 -32.64 4.84 -45.04
CA ARG A 65 -33.87 5.42 -44.44
C ARG A 65 -35.06 4.44 -44.49
N THR A 66 -36.01 4.57 -43.55
CA THR A 66 -37.44 5.00 -43.72
C THR A 66 -38.43 4.32 -42.75
N GLY A 67 -39.40 5.10 -42.26
CA GLY A 67 -40.81 4.68 -42.16
C GLY A 67 -41.39 4.36 -40.78
N SER A 68 -42.10 5.32 -40.18
CA SER A 68 -43.13 5.05 -39.15
C SER A 68 -44.46 4.67 -39.79
N PRO A 69 -45.23 3.75 -39.18
CA PRO A 69 -46.67 3.86 -39.17
C PRO A 69 -47.23 3.96 -37.74
N ASP A 70 -48.17 4.89 -37.61
CA ASP A 70 -49.09 5.12 -36.51
C ASP A 70 -49.88 3.84 -36.13
N LEU A 71 -49.96 3.53 -34.83
CA LEU A 71 -50.94 2.60 -34.27
C LEU A 71 -51.40 3.10 -32.89
N ARG A 72 -52.56 3.77 -32.87
CA ARG A 72 -53.29 4.12 -31.66
C ARG A 72 -53.97 2.90 -31.04
N VAL A 73 -54.13 3.00 -29.72
CA VAL A 73 -54.98 2.25 -28.78
C VAL A 73 -54.40 0.93 -28.22
N LEU A 74 -53.95 0.95 -26.96
CA LEU A 74 -54.44 0.05 -25.89
C LEU A 74 -53.77 0.26 -24.51
N ASP A 75 -54.66 0.46 -23.52
CA ASP A 75 -54.59 0.15 -22.08
C ASP A 75 -53.83 1.08 -21.10
N ASP A 76 -54.61 1.87 -20.35
CA ASP A 76 -54.19 2.86 -19.33
C ASP A 76 -53.81 2.26 -17.95
N ARG A 77 -53.56 0.94 -17.85
CA ARG A 77 -53.35 0.28 -16.54
C ARG A 77 -51.92 0.24 -16.00
N LEU A 78 -50.94 0.88 -16.65
CA LEU A 78 -49.52 0.85 -16.24
C LEU A 78 -48.93 2.22 -15.84
N ARG A 79 -49.75 3.24 -15.59
CA ARG A 79 -49.32 4.62 -15.31
C ARG A 79 -49.47 5.02 -13.84
N SER A 80 -48.68 4.45 -12.92
CA SER A 80 -48.61 5.05 -11.58
C SER A 80 -47.20 5.08 -11.00
N GLU A 81 -46.82 6.24 -10.48
CA GLU A 81 -45.58 6.53 -9.74
C GLU A 81 -45.33 5.54 -8.58
N ARG A 82 -46.39 4.87 -8.10
CA ARG A 82 -46.32 3.80 -7.09
C ARG A 82 -45.33 2.69 -7.46
N ASN A 83 -45.27 2.25 -8.72
CA ASN A 83 -44.40 1.15 -9.12
C ASN A 83 -42.92 1.54 -9.17
N ILE A 84 -42.63 2.81 -9.49
CA ILE A 84 -41.26 3.37 -9.48
C ILE A 84 -40.75 3.46 -8.05
N ASN A 85 -41.59 3.92 -7.12
CA ASN A 85 -41.23 4.02 -5.70
C ASN A 85 -41.02 2.64 -5.04
N ILE A 86 -41.76 1.60 -5.45
CA ILE A 86 -41.57 0.23 -4.96
C ILE A 86 -40.22 -0.34 -5.44
N LEU A 87 -39.85 -0.11 -6.71
CA LEU A 87 -38.57 -0.55 -7.27
C LEU A 87 -37.38 0.20 -6.65
N GLN A 88 -37.50 1.51 -6.42
CA GLN A 88 -36.49 2.28 -5.69
C GLN A 88 -36.33 1.82 -4.24
N GLY A 89 -37.42 1.43 -3.57
CA GLY A 89 -37.37 0.87 -2.21
C GLY A 89 -36.67 -0.49 -2.13
N LEU A 90 -36.89 -1.36 -3.11
CA LEU A 90 -36.24 -2.69 -3.18
C LEU A 90 -34.73 -2.59 -3.42
N LEU A 91 -34.27 -1.58 -4.17
CA LEU A 91 -32.84 -1.40 -4.49
C LEU A 91 -32.03 -0.79 -3.34
N ARG A 92 -32.64 0.04 -2.47
CA ARG A 92 -31.96 0.56 -1.26
C ARG A 92 -31.59 -0.54 -0.26
N ASN A 93 -32.35 -1.63 -0.21
CA ASN A 93 -32.08 -2.75 0.70
C ASN A 93 -30.88 -3.62 0.27
N LEU A 94 -30.30 -3.39 -0.92
CA LEU A 94 -29.16 -4.16 -1.47
C LEU A 94 -27.78 -3.54 -1.17
N HIS A 95 -27.68 -2.45 -0.39
CA HIS A 95 -26.40 -1.79 -0.03
C HIS A 95 -25.47 -1.46 -1.22
N ILE A 96 -26.06 -1.20 -2.39
CA ILE A 96 -25.33 -0.61 -3.53
C ILE A 96 -25.39 0.91 -3.30
N GLY A 97 -24.22 1.55 -3.24
CA GLY A 97 -24.03 2.95 -2.87
C GLY A 97 -24.99 3.94 -3.54
N GLU A 98 -25.16 5.08 -2.87
CA GLU A 98 -26.12 6.14 -3.16
C GLU A 98 -25.97 6.78 -4.55
N THR A 99 -26.37 6.14 -5.64
CA THR A 99 -26.86 6.82 -6.87
C THR A 99 -27.36 5.82 -7.91
N VAL A 100 -28.61 5.38 -7.74
CA VAL A 100 -29.38 4.76 -8.82
C VAL A 100 -30.48 5.74 -9.23
N SER A 101 -30.33 6.36 -10.40
CA SER A 101 -31.36 7.21 -11.00
C SER A 101 -32.14 6.42 -12.05
N ILE A 102 -33.47 6.46 -11.95
CA ILE A 102 -34.37 5.89 -12.96
C ILE A 102 -34.98 7.05 -13.73
N THR A 103 -34.69 7.13 -15.02
CA THR A 103 -35.27 8.14 -15.92
C THR A 103 -36.10 7.48 -17.00
N ARG A 104 -37.13 8.21 -17.43
CA ARG A 104 -38.06 7.79 -18.49
C ARG A 104 -37.43 8.11 -19.85
N GLY A 105 -37.31 7.12 -20.72
CA GLY A 105 -36.92 7.35 -22.12
C GLY A 105 -38.08 7.97 -22.94
N GLU A 106 -37.76 8.75 -23.97
CA GLU A 106 -38.75 9.22 -24.94
C GLU A 106 -39.12 8.10 -25.93
N GLY A 107 -40.38 7.64 -25.86
CA GLY A 107 -40.92 6.58 -26.71
C GLY A 107 -41.87 5.65 -25.95
N ASP A 108 -42.70 4.90 -26.68
CA ASP A 108 -43.60 3.91 -26.10
C ASP A 108 -42.80 2.69 -25.60
N LEU A 109 -42.54 2.69 -24.29
CA LEU A 109 -41.91 1.65 -23.44
C LEU A 109 -40.38 1.57 -23.53
N ASP A 110 -39.67 2.30 -22.67
CA ASP A 110 -38.31 1.98 -22.21
C ASP A 110 -38.03 2.57 -20.81
N PHE A 111 -37.43 1.77 -19.91
CA PHE A 111 -36.85 2.25 -18.64
C PHE A 111 -35.33 2.22 -18.75
N MET A 112 -34.67 3.31 -18.36
CA MET A 112 -33.22 3.43 -18.33
C MET A 112 -32.72 3.37 -16.89
N PHE A 113 -31.67 2.59 -16.64
CA PHE A 113 -30.98 2.53 -15.36
C PHE A 113 -29.55 3.04 -15.53
N THR A 114 -29.16 4.01 -14.71
CA THR A 114 -27.79 4.51 -14.65
C THR A 114 -27.27 4.28 -13.23
N ILE A 115 -26.13 3.59 -13.12
CA ILE A 115 -25.40 3.39 -11.86
C ILE A 115 -24.15 4.28 -11.95
N GLY A 116 -24.10 5.34 -11.15
CA GLY A 116 -23.01 6.31 -11.19
C GLY A 116 -22.14 6.23 -9.94
N SER A 117 -20.83 6.11 -10.11
CA SER A 117 -19.86 6.52 -9.10
C SER A 117 -18.62 7.09 -9.82
N ASN A 118 -18.72 8.37 -10.23
CA ASN A 118 -17.67 9.16 -10.90
C ASN A 118 -17.17 8.61 -12.28
N PRO A 119 -16.44 9.39 -13.11
CA PRO A 119 -16.82 9.79 -14.47
C PRO A 119 -16.73 8.73 -15.59
N ARG A 120 -16.73 7.43 -15.26
CA ARG A 120 -16.90 6.33 -16.21
C ARG A 120 -18.24 5.64 -15.95
N SER A 121 -19.33 6.21 -16.47
CA SER A 121 -20.64 5.56 -16.43
C SER A 121 -20.68 4.38 -17.40
N LEU A 122 -21.08 3.21 -16.90
CA LEU A 122 -21.49 2.08 -17.73
C LEU A 122 -23.01 2.08 -17.84
N ASP A 123 -23.52 2.31 -19.04
CA ASP A 123 -24.95 2.27 -19.32
C ASP A 123 -25.38 0.84 -19.69
N PHE A 124 -26.37 0.30 -18.96
CA PHE A 124 -26.97 -0.99 -19.26
C PHE A 124 -28.41 -0.79 -19.75
N ILE A 125 -28.69 -1.21 -20.99
CA ILE A 125 -30.02 -1.16 -21.59
C ILE A 125 -30.63 -2.57 -21.56
N PHE A 126 -31.75 -2.74 -20.87
CA PHE A 126 -32.49 -4.01 -20.82
C PHE A 126 -33.80 -3.90 -21.62
N TYR A 127 -34.03 -4.86 -22.54
CA TYR A 127 -35.28 -4.96 -23.30
C TYR A 127 -36.26 -5.93 -22.63
N GLN A 128 -37.49 -5.47 -22.39
CA GLN A 128 -38.60 -6.28 -21.87
C GLN A 128 -39.58 -6.67 -22.99
N PRO A 129 -39.81 -7.97 -23.30
CA PRO A 129 -40.87 -8.36 -24.22
C PRO A 129 -42.26 -8.30 -23.57
N ARG A 130 -43.25 -7.79 -24.33
CA ARG A 130 -44.68 -7.55 -23.98
C ARG A 130 -45.50 -8.69 -23.31
N LYS A 131 -44.95 -9.87 -23.01
CA LYS A 131 -45.72 -11.06 -22.59
C LYS A 131 -45.30 -11.72 -21.26
N TRP A 132 -44.65 -10.99 -20.36
CA TRP A 132 -44.38 -11.50 -19.00
C TRP A 132 -45.40 -10.95 -17.99
N ARG A 133 -46.14 -11.84 -17.33
CA ARG A 133 -46.98 -11.47 -16.17
C ARG A 133 -46.07 -11.28 -14.95
N LEU A 134 -46.28 -10.19 -14.21
CA LEU A 134 -45.59 -9.95 -12.93
C LEU A 134 -45.87 -11.10 -11.96
N GLY A 135 -44.84 -11.87 -11.65
CA GLY A 135 -44.89 -12.94 -10.67
C GLY A 135 -43.54 -13.61 -10.47
N GLN A 136 -42.89 -13.30 -9.34
CA GLN A 136 -41.74 -13.96 -8.69
C GLN A 136 -40.46 -14.25 -9.50
N SER A 137 -40.45 -14.06 -10.81
CA SER A 137 -39.35 -14.47 -11.70
C SER A 137 -38.46 -13.31 -12.16
N PHE A 138 -38.85 -12.06 -11.85
CA PHE A 138 -38.09 -10.85 -12.20
C PHE A 138 -36.86 -10.66 -11.28
N GLY A 139 -36.98 -11.05 -10.00
CA GLY A 139 -35.87 -10.98 -9.05
C GLY A 139 -34.74 -11.97 -9.35
N LEU A 140 -35.06 -13.15 -9.90
CA LEU A 140 -34.05 -14.16 -10.25
C LEU A 140 -33.23 -13.80 -11.49
N PHE A 141 -33.81 -13.10 -12.48
CA PHE A 141 -33.08 -12.71 -13.70
C PHE A 141 -32.19 -11.48 -13.49
N LEU A 142 -32.57 -10.54 -12.62
CA LEU A 142 -31.69 -9.42 -12.24
C LEU A 142 -30.49 -9.92 -11.41
N GLY A 143 -30.73 -10.85 -10.47
CA GLY A 143 -29.65 -11.48 -9.69
C GLY A 143 -28.67 -12.29 -10.54
N ALA A 144 -29.17 -13.01 -11.56
CA ALA A 144 -28.32 -13.79 -12.45
C ALA A 144 -27.52 -12.93 -13.45
N ALA A 145 -28.11 -11.85 -14.00
CA ALA A 145 -27.44 -10.99 -14.96
C ALA A 145 -26.33 -10.14 -14.32
N VAL A 146 -26.56 -9.62 -13.10
CA VAL A 146 -25.53 -8.90 -12.32
C VAL A 146 -24.39 -9.85 -11.93
N ASN A 147 -24.69 -11.08 -11.49
CA ASN A 147 -23.64 -12.08 -11.24
C ASN A 147 -22.89 -12.55 -12.48
N SER A 148 -23.50 -12.55 -13.67
CA SER A 148 -22.79 -12.96 -14.90
C SER A 148 -22.01 -11.83 -15.57
N ALA A 149 -22.30 -10.56 -15.28
CA ALA A 149 -21.55 -9.41 -15.76
C ALA A 149 -20.44 -8.97 -14.78
N PHE A 150 -20.54 -9.33 -13.49
CA PHE A 150 -19.57 -9.00 -12.44
C PHE A 150 -18.94 -10.22 -11.74
N GLY A 151 -19.28 -11.46 -12.13
CA GLY A 151 -18.93 -12.68 -11.39
C GLY A 151 -18.12 -13.69 -12.21
N GLY A 152 -17.01 -13.26 -12.82
CA GLY A 152 -15.80 -14.04 -12.56
C GLY A 152 -15.51 -13.90 -11.06
N PRO A 153 -15.11 -14.94 -10.31
CA PRO A 153 -14.67 -14.72 -8.94
C PRO A 153 -13.62 -13.60 -9.00
N CYS A 154 -13.93 -12.43 -8.44
CA CYS A 154 -12.88 -11.50 -8.04
C CYS A 154 -12.07 -12.33 -7.06
N LEU A 155 -10.95 -12.88 -7.53
CA LEU A 155 -9.98 -13.48 -6.64
C LEU A 155 -9.74 -12.40 -5.57
N PRO A 156 -9.94 -12.70 -4.28
CA PRO A 156 -9.68 -11.73 -3.24
C PRO A 156 -8.26 -11.24 -3.47
N ARG A 157 -8.12 -9.93 -3.73
CA ARG A 157 -6.78 -9.33 -3.78
C ARG A 157 -6.24 -9.47 -2.38
N THR A 158 -5.17 -10.23 -2.23
CA THR A 158 -4.43 -10.28 -0.98
C THR A 158 -4.01 -8.85 -0.65
N PRO A 159 -4.39 -8.32 0.54
CA PRO A 159 -3.97 -6.99 0.94
C PRO A 159 -2.45 -6.92 0.96
N PHE A 160 -1.90 -5.73 0.68
CA PHE A 160 -0.47 -5.53 0.76
C PHE A 160 0.00 -5.72 2.20
N LYS A 161 0.99 -6.60 2.39
CA LYS A 161 1.58 -6.87 3.71
C LYS A 161 3.09 -7.09 3.58
N LEU A 162 3.85 -6.60 4.57
CA LEU A 162 5.24 -6.99 4.77
C LEU A 162 5.33 -8.12 5.78
N THR A 163 6.28 -9.01 5.56
CA THR A 163 6.53 -10.18 6.41
C THR A 163 8.02 -10.33 6.66
N VAL A 164 8.35 -10.73 7.88
CA VAL A 164 9.66 -11.22 8.30
C VAL A 164 9.49 -12.64 8.79
N GLU A 165 10.49 -13.49 8.56
CA GLU A 165 10.47 -14.88 9.00
C GLU A 165 11.84 -15.24 9.56
N HIS A 166 11.84 -15.78 10.79
CA HIS A 166 13.02 -16.34 11.44
C HIS A 166 12.59 -17.46 12.39
N GLU A 167 13.45 -18.47 12.55
CA GLU A 167 13.19 -19.62 13.41
C GLU A 167 13.94 -19.48 14.74
N GLY A 168 13.19 -19.41 15.85
CA GLY A 168 13.76 -19.31 17.19
C GLY A 168 14.19 -17.90 17.57
N ASP A 169 15.13 -17.81 18.52
CA ASP A 169 15.64 -16.54 19.04
C ASP A 169 16.66 -15.94 18.06
N LEU A 170 16.47 -14.66 17.70
CA LEU A 170 17.36 -13.94 16.80
C LEU A 170 18.62 -13.49 17.55
N ALA A 171 19.78 -13.91 17.06
CA ALA A 171 21.07 -13.45 17.59
C ALA A 171 21.40 -12.03 17.09
N PRO A 172 22.03 -11.19 17.93
CA PRO A 172 22.44 -9.86 17.50
C PRO A 172 23.57 -9.92 16.47
N SER A 173 23.41 -9.20 15.37
CA SER A 173 24.43 -8.98 14.33
C SER A 173 25.61 -8.16 14.89
N VAL A 174 25.30 -7.10 15.64
CA VAL A 174 26.30 -6.34 16.42
C VAL A 174 25.97 -6.48 17.90
N ASN A 175 26.74 -7.28 18.62
CA ASN A 175 26.51 -7.58 20.04
C ASN A 175 27.12 -6.51 20.99
N LEU A 176 26.96 -5.23 20.64
CA LEU A 176 27.38 -4.06 21.42
C LEU A 176 26.22 -3.07 21.50
N ASP A 177 26.32 -2.06 22.37
CA ASP A 177 25.35 -0.96 22.38
C ASP A 177 25.54 -0.14 21.09
N PHE A 178 24.71 -0.43 20.09
CA PHE A 178 24.76 0.11 18.72
C PHE A 178 23.33 0.40 18.24
N PRO A 179 22.65 1.41 18.83
CA PRO A 179 21.28 1.73 18.51
C PRO A 179 21.13 2.60 17.27
N ASP A 180 19.90 2.61 16.74
CA ASP A 180 19.48 3.40 15.59
C ASP A 180 20.40 3.20 14.36
N PRO A 181 20.61 1.94 13.94
CA PRO A 181 21.54 1.62 12.86
C PRO A 181 21.05 2.14 11.51
N SER A 182 21.91 2.87 10.80
CA SER A 182 21.77 3.11 9.36
C SER A 182 22.86 2.37 8.59
N ILE A 183 22.54 1.88 7.40
CA ILE A 183 23.41 1.03 6.59
C ILE A 183 23.56 1.54 5.17
N ILE A 184 24.73 1.30 4.58
CA ILE A 184 24.99 1.50 3.16
C ILE A 184 25.88 0.40 2.61
N GLN A 185 25.61 -0.01 1.36
CA GLN A 185 26.52 -0.87 0.60
C GLN A 185 27.51 -0.01 -0.17
N ILE A 186 28.80 -0.29 -0.03
CA ILE A 186 29.86 0.45 -0.74
C ILE A 186 30.30 -0.28 -2.02
N GLU A 187 31.17 0.34 -2.82
CA GLU A 187 31.50 -0.11 -4.17
C GLU A 187 32.04 -1.55 -4.26
N ASP A 188 32.74 -2.03 -3.24
CA ASP A 188 33.29 -3.38 -3.20
C ASP A 188 32.26 -4.45 -2.79
N GLY A 189 31.02 -4.03 -2.53
CA GLY A 189 29.91 -4.89 -2.11
C GLY A 189 29.81 -5.11 -0.61
N SER A 190 30.78 -4.65 0.19
CA SER A 190 30.69 -4.67 1.65
C SER A 190 29.74 -3.60 2.18
N TRP A 191 29.40 -3.71 3.45
CA TRP A 191 28.43 -2.85 4.14
C TRP A 191 29.11 -2.05 5.24
N VAL A 192 28.70 -0.80 5.35
CA VAL A 192 29.00 0.08 6.49
C VAL A 192 27.70 0.30 7.26
N ALA A 193 27.77 0.21 8.58
CA ALA A 193 26.72 0.65 9.49
C ALA A 193 27.22 1.78 10.38
N VAL A 194 26.34 2.76 10.63
CA VAL A 194 26.55 3.86 11.57
C VAL A 194 25.47 3.84 12.63
N ALA A 195 25.78 4.32 13.84
CA ALA A 195 24.83 4.31 14.97
C ALA A 195 25.00 5.49 15.90
N THR A 196 23.95 5.71 16.69
CA THR A 196 23.85 6.70 17.78
C THR A 196 25.06 6.67 18.70
N GLU A 197 25.39 7.85 19.26
CA GLU A 197 26.40 8.07 20.28
C GLU A 197 26.46 6.94 21.29
N GLY A 198 27.66 6.42 21.50
CA GLY A 198 27.85 5.27 22.35
C GLY A 198 29.30 4.85 22.39
N ASN A 199 29.63 4.11 23.44
CA ASN A 199 30.97 3.59 23.66
C ASN A 199 32.06 4.69 23.66
N GLY A 200 31.74 5.96 23.89
CA GLY A 200 32.72 7.07 23.88
C GLY A 200 33.03 7.64 22.48
N ARG A 201 32.09 7.49 21.53
CA ARG A 201 32.14 8.09 20.20
C ARG A 201 30.85 8.87 19.99
N HIS A 202 30.92 10.05 19.40
CA HIS A 202 29.75 10.81 18.94
C HIS A 202 28.95 9.98 17.95
N LEU A 203 29.60 9.41 16.94
CA LEU A 203 28.98 8.46 16.03
C LEU A 203 29.82 7.19 15.93
N GLN A 204 29.15 6.05 16.02
CA GLN A 204 29.78 4.73 15.94
C GLN A 204 29.80 4.25 14.49
N VAL A 205 30.77 3.40 14.13
CA VAL A 205 30.85 2.77 12.80
C VAL A 205 31.24 1.30 12.89
N ALA A 206 30.62 0.48 12.05
CA ALA A 206 30.91 -0.94 11.89
C ALA A 206 30.89 -1.34 10.41
N THR A 207 31.64 -2.38 10.05
CA THR A 207 31.68 -2.90 8.68
C THR A 207 31.46 -4.41 8.64
N THR A 208 30.77 -4.92 7.62
CA THR A 208 30.62 -6.35 7.37
C THR A 208 30.65 -6.65 5.87
N SER A 209 30.99 -7.88 5.47
CA SER A 209 30.84 -8.33 4.09
C SER A 209 29.41 -8.74 3.73
N ASP A 210 28.59 -9.05 4.74
CA ASP A 210 27.22 -9.54 4.57
C ASP A 210 26.37 -9.15 5.79
N LEU A 211 25.16 -8.62 5.57
CA LEU A 211 24.30 -8.11 6.64
C LEU A 211 23.73 -9.22 7.54
N LEU A 212 23.49 -10.42 6.99
CA LEU A 212 22.81 -11.52 7.67
C LEU A 212 23.81 -12.51 8.27
N GLU A 213 24.85 -12.86 7.52
CA GLU A 213 25.78 -13.95 7.88
C GLU A 213 27.22 -13.45 8.11
N GLY A 214 27.49 -12.16 7.88
CA GLY A 214 28.84 -11.61 7.96
C GLY A 214 29.27 -11.27 9.39
N GLU A 215 30.58 -11.37 9.62
CA GLU A 215 31.17 -10.90 10.88
C GLU A 215 31.29 -9.36 10.87
N TRP A 216 30.69 -8.72 11.87
CA TRP A 216 30.74 -7.28 12.04
C TRP A 216 32.02 -6.83 12.73
N SER A 217 32.75 -5.92 12.09
CA SER A 217 33.93 -5.25 12.62
C SER A 217 33.56 -3.83 13.05
N VAL A 218 33.26 -3.66 14.34
CA VAL A 218 33.06 -2.34 14.98
C VAL A 218 34.42 -1.64 15.12
N LYS A 219 34.49 -0.35 14.75
CA LYS A 219 35.74 0.40 14.75
C LYS A 219 35.99 1.13 16.06
N ASP A 220 37.26 1.28 16.40
CA ASP A 220 37.75 1.90 17.64
C ASP A 220 38.16 3.37 17.41
N TYR A 221 37.32 4.13 16.72
CA TYR A 221 37.49 5.57 16.52
C TYR A 221 36.13 6.24 16.35
N ASP A 222 36.09 7.55 16.57
CA ASP A 222 34.88 8.36 16.39
C ASP A 222 34.70 8.71 14.91
N LEU A 223 33.51 8.44 14.38
CA LEU A 223 33.18 8.74 13.00
C LEU A 223 32.98 10.26 12.79
N LEU A 224 32.59 10.99 13.83
CA LEU A 224 32.34 12.45 13.81
C LEU A 224 32.98 13.12 15.05
N PRO A 225 34.31 13.26 15.10
CA PRO A 225 35.03 13.64 16.32
C PRO A 225 34.84 15.10 16.77
N GLU A 226 34.42 15.98 15.87
CA GLU A 226 34.28 17.42 16.16
C GLU A 226 32.85 17.78 16.61
N ASN A 227 32.75 18.73 17.56
CA ASN A 227 31.46 19.15 18.12
C ASN A 227 30.69 20.14 17.24
N GLY A 228 31.39 21.01 16.52
CA GLY A 228 30.75 21.99 15.65
C GLY A 228 29.81 22.97 16.33
N TRP A 229 28.63 23.14 15.72
CA TRP A 229 27.50 23.91 16.25
C TRP A 229 26.76 23.17 17.39
N THR A 230 27.11 21.91 17.66
CA THR A 230 26.51 21.12 18.74
C THR A 230 27.19 21.38 20.08
N ASN A 231 26.48 21.12 21.18
CA ASN A 231 27.03 21.20 22.53
C ASN A 231 27.96 20.03 22.90
N GLY A 232 28.22 19.09 21.97
CA GLY A 232 29.06 17.92 22.20
C GLY A 232 28.37 16.75 22.89
N GLU A 233 27.04 16.74 22.96
CA GLU A 233 26.26 15.68 23.59
C GLU A 233 25.08 15.26 22.69
N ASN A 234 24.68 13.99 22.81
CA ASN A 234 23.47 13.42 22.22
C ASN A 234 23.47 13.44 20.69
N PHE A 235 24.53 12.91 20.07
CA PHE A 235 24.55 12.66 18.63
C PHE A 235 23.71 11.42 18.30
N TRP A 236 22.52 11.61 17.74
CA TRP A 236 21.51 10.55 17.63
C TRP A 236 21.11 10.22 16.19
N ALA A 237 20.75 8.94 15.99
CA ALA A 237 20.11 8.37 14.82
C ALA A 237 20.74 8.83 13.49
N PRO A 238 22.03 8.51 13.26
CA PRO A 238 22.67 8.88 12.01
C PRO A 238 22.08 8.12 10.82
N ASP A 239 21.95 8.77 9.67
CA ASP A 239 21.64 8.13 8.40
C ASP A 239 22.74 8.39 7.37
N ILE A 240 23.41 7.31 6.94
CA ILE A 240 24.51 7.36 5.98
C ILE A 240 23.99 7.21 4.54
N ARG A 241 24.43 8.10 3.65
CA ARG A 241 24.09 8.04 2.22
C ARG A 241 25.30 8.29 1.34
N ARG A 242 25.26 7.73 0.14
CA ARG A 242 26.16 8.11 -0.94
C ARG A 242 25.60 9.35 -1.61
N LEU A 243 26.35 10.45 -1.58
CA LEU A 243 25.96 11.68 -2.25
C LEU A 243 26.28 11.62 -3.74
N ASN A 244 27.45 11.10 -4.08
CA ASN A 244 27.92 10.92 -5.44
C ASN A 244 29.03 9.85 -5.49
N ASP A 245 29.69 9.70 -6.64
CA ASP A 245 30.72 8.68 -6.83
C ASP A 245 31.88 8.76 -5.83
N LYS A 246 32.10 9.92 -5.20
CA LYS A 246 33.29 10.19 -4.37
C LYS A 246 32.99 10.53 -2.92
N GLU A 247 31.74 10.85 -2.59
CA GLU A 247 31.40 11.47 -1.32
C GLU A 247 30.20 10.79 -0.67
N TYR A 248 30.31 10.63 0.64
CA TYR A 248 29.28 10.14 1.53
C TYR A 248 28.84 11.27 2.46
N ILE A 249 27.56 11.24 2.82
CA ILE A 249 26.98 12.11 3.82
C ILE A 249 26.46 11.30 5.00
N ILE A 250 26.40 11.94 6.16
CA ILE A 250 25.62 11.49 7.30
C ILE A 250 24.69 12.62 7.71
N TYR A 251 23.38 12.36 7.73
CA TYR A 251 22.47 13.18 8.51
C TYR A 251 22.49 12.69 9.95
N PHE A 252 22.48 13.60 10.92
CA PHE A 252 22.48 13.23 12.34
C PHE A 252 21.69 14.26 13.15
N SER A 253 21.20 13.85 14.32
CA SER A 253 20.59 14.76 15.28
C SER A 253 21.63 15.20 16.30
N GLY A 254 21.64 16.48 16.67
CA GLY A 254 22.54 17.01 17.69
C GLY A 254 21.93 18.22 18.41
N ARG A 255 22.37 18.48 19.64
CA ARG A 255 21.87 19.61 20.43
C ARG A 255 22.63 20.88 20.11
N ARG A 256 21.94 21.92 19.64
CA ARG A 256 22.55 23.21 19.31
C ARG A 256 23.13 23.89 20.55
N GLN A 257 24.31 24.49 20.44
CA GLN A 257 25.00 25.16 21.56
C GLN A 257 24.20 26.29 22.21
N SER A 258 23.42 27.04 21.44
CA SER A 258 22.76 28.26 21.91
C SER A 258 21.62 28.00 22.90
N ASP A 259 20.90 26.89 22.75
CA ASP A 259 19.66 26.62 23.49
C ASP A 259 19.39 25.13 23.75
N SER A 260 20.31 24.24 23.37
CA SER A 260 20.19 22.79 23.53
C SER A 260 18.98 22.17 22.82
N GLN A 261 18.37 22.87 21.84
CA GLN A 261 17.33 22.29 20.99
C GLN A 261 17.96 21.24 20.07
N PHE A 262 17.26 20.11 19.88
CA PHE A 262 17.67 19.13 18.86
C PHE A 262 17.45 19.71 17.46
N CYS A 263 18.50 19.69 16.66
CA CYS A 263 18.49 20.00 15.25
C CYS A 263 19.14 18.87 14.46
N ILE A 264 18.85 18.80 13.16
CA ILE A 264 19.50 17.90 12.21
C ILE A 264 20.70 18.62 11.60
N GLY A 265 21.85 17.96 11.59
CA GLY A 265 23.04 18.35 10.85
C GLY A 265 23.29 17.43 9.65
N VAL A 266 24.21 17.85 8.80
CA VAL A 266 24.80 17.03 7.75
C VAL A 266 26.32 17.06 7.86
N ALA A 267 26.95 15.90 7.71
CA ALA A 267 28.40 15.74 7.68
C ALA A 267 28.85 15.00 6.43
N ARG A 268 30.08 15.24 5.97
CA ARG A 268 30.62 14.74 4.70
C ARG A 268 31.97 14.04 4.89
N SER A 269 32.21 13.02 4.06
CA SER A 269 33.52 12.37 3.92
C SER A 269 33.69 11.77 2.53
N GLU A 270 34.92 11.70 2.04
CA GLU A 270 35.27 10.90 0.87
C GLU A 270 35.48 9.40 1.22
N ASP A 271 35.57 9.07 2.52
CA ASP A 271 35.72 7.72 3.03
C ASP A 271 34.41 7.30 3.74
N PRO A 272 33.74 6.19 3.35
CA PRO A 272 32.51 5.75 3.99
C PRO A 272 32.71 5.36 5.46
N VAL A 273 33.94 5.11 5.89
CA VAL A 273 34.28 4.85 7.30
C VAL A 273 34.97 6.04 7.98
N GLY A 274 34.89 7.22 7.35
CA GLY A 274 35.25 8.52 7.91
C GLY A 274 36.75 8.81 8.04
N PRO A 275 37.11 9.85 8.81
CA PRO A 275 36.22 10.70 9.61
C PRO A 275 35.30 11.57 8.74
N TYR A 276 34.18 11.98 9.32
CA TYR A 276 33.23 12.93 8.73
C TYR A 276 33.42 14.32 9.32
N GLU A 277 33.15 15.34 8.51
CA GLU A 277 33.15 16.75 8.91
C GLU A 277 31.75 17.34 8.72
N HIS A 278 31.16 17.89 9.78
CA HIS A 278 29.83 18.51 9.72
C HIS A 278 29.88 19.93 9.14
N ASP A 279 28.75 20.40 8.59
CA ASP A 279 28.60 21.82 8.22
C ASP A 279 28.68 22.76 9.44
N GLU A 280 28.98 24.04 9.22
CA GLU A 280 29.14 25.04 10.30
C GLU A 280 27.83 25.31 11.05
N GLU A 281 26.67 25.09 10.43
CA GLU A 281 25.33 25.35 10.97
C GLU A 281 24.43 24.12 10.79
N PRO A 282 23.40 23.94 11.64
CA PRO A 282 22.42 22.88 11.47
C PRO A 282 21.64 23.03 10.15
N LEU A 283 21.26 21.89 9.56
CA LEU A 283 20.46 21.81 8.34
C LEU A 283 18.99 22.14 8.59
N ILE A 284 18.38 21.51 9.60
CA ILE A 284 16.97 21.75 10.00
C ILE A 284 16.94 21.89 11.52
N CYS A 285 16.30 22.96 12.00
CA CYS A 285 15.86 23.08 13.39
C CYS A 285 14.34 23.18 13.42
N ALA A 286 13.74 22.77 14.54
CA ALA A 286 12.29 22.79 14.67
C ALA A 286 11.75 24.23 14.72
N PRO A 287 10.56 24.49 14.13
CA PRO A 287 9.91 25.79 14.28
C PRO A 287 9.43 25.99 15.72
N ASP A 288 9.09 27.24 16.06
CA ASP A 288 8.53 27.59 17.38
C ASP A 288 7.33 26.68 17.74
N GLY A 289 7.32 26.18 18.97
CA GLY A 289 6.26 25.28 19.47
C GLY A 289 6.61 23.80 19.45
N TYR A 290 7.73 23.41 18.83
CA TYR A 290 8.29 22.07 18.91
C TYR A 290 9.59 22.06 19.73
N HIS A 291 9.86 20.94 20.41
CA HIS A 291 11.02 20.78 21.29
C HIS A 291 12.31 20.46 20.55
N GLY A 292 12.22 20.12 19.27
CA GLY A 292 13.34 19.66 18.47
C GLY A 292 12.91 18.95 17.20
N VAL A 293 13.91 18.57 16.42
CA VAL A 293 13.76 17.78 15.20
C VAL A 293 14.88 16.73 15.20
N ILE A 294 14.51 15.47 14.99
CA ILE A 294 15.43 14.33 15.07
C ILE A 294 15.13 13.29 13.98
N ASP A 295 15.94 12.23 13.96
CA ASP A 295 15.81 11.02 13.15
C ASP A 295 15.69 11.29 11.65
N ALA A 296 16.64 12.08 11.15
CA ALA A 296 16.75 12.33 9.72
C ALA A 296 17.11 11.04 8.97
N SER A 297 16.36 10.73 7.91
CA SER A 297 16.75 9.73 6.91
C SER A 297 16.70 10.29 5.50
N GLY A 298 17.76 10.06 4.72
CA GLY A 298 17.79 10.39 3.31
C GLY A 298 16.88 9.47 2.49
N PHE A 299 16.52 9.89 1.29
CA PHE A 299 15.92 9.01 0.29
C PHE A 299 16.17 9.56 -1.10
N THR A 300 16.74 8.75 -1.99
CA THR A 300 16.85 9.08 -3.41
C THR A 300 15.76 8.32 -4.14
N ASP A 301 14.80 9.03 -4.73
CA ASP A 301 13.73 8.38 -5.49
C ASP A 301 14.28 7.84 -6.82
N PRO A 302 14.27 6.51 -7.04
CA PRO A 302 14.82 5.93 -8.27
C PRO A 302 14.02 6.28 -9.53
N ASP A 303 12.76 6.76 -9.41
CA ASP A 303 11.99 7.16 -10.61
C ASP A 303 12.38 8.56 -11.10
N SER A 304 12.55 9.50 -10.17
CA SER A 304 12.82 10.91 -10.50
C SER A 304 14.29 11.31 -10.41
N GLY A 305 15.10 10.54 -9.68
CA GLY A 305 16.48 10.88 -9.34
C GLY A 305 16.61 12.00 -8.32
N LYS A 306 15.50 12.45 -7.72
CA LYS A 306 15.50 13.52 -6.72
C LYS A 306 15.84 12.99 -5.33
N HIS A 307 16.45 13.84 -4.52
CA HIS A 307 16.78 13.56 -3.14
C HIS A 307 15.76 14.17 -2.19
N TYR A 308 15.54 13.47 -1.09
CA TYR A 308 14.62 13.85 -0.03
C TYR A 308 15.29 13.59 1.33
N VAL A 309 14.89 14.39 2.31
CA VAL A 309 15.16 14.12 3.73
C VAL A 309 13.81 13.93 4.42
N ILE A 310 13.70 12.84 5.18
CA ILE A 310 12.57 12.51 6.04
C ILE A 310 13.02 12.75 7.47
N PHE A 311 12.17 13.33 8.31
CA PHE A 311 12.49 13.64 9.69
C PHE A 311 11.23 13.76 10.53
N LYS A 312 11.36 13.83 11.86
CA LYS A 312 10.23 14.04 12.75
C LYS A 312 10.41 15.27 13.65
N TYR A 313 9.32 15.96 13.96
CA TYR A 313 9.34 16.96 15.04
C TYR A 313 9.08 16.32 16.40
N GLU A 314 9.86 16.74 17.39
CA GLU A 314 9.61 16.50 18.81
C GLU A 314 8.48 17.42 19.29
N GLY A 315 7.38 16.84 19.77
CA GLY A 315 6.22 17.57 20.27
C GLY A 315 5.76 17.05 21.63
N ASP A 316 5.00 17.86 22.36
CA ASP A 316 4.33 17.41 23.58
C ASP A 316 3.18 16.47 23.21
N ALA A 317 3.26 15.22 23.66
CA ALA A 317 2.30 14.14 23.45
C ALA A 317 0.87 14.40 24.02
N SER A 318 0.52 15.64 24.39
CA SER A 318 -0.62 15.98 25.24
C SER A 318 -1.55 17.10 24.73
N GLY A 319 -1.41 17.56 23.49
CA GLY A 319 -2.35 18.53 22.89
C GLY A 319 -3.38 17.87 21.97
N ASP A 320 -4.59 18.43 21.89
CA ASP A 320 -5.65 18.02 20.94
C ASP A 320 -5.23 18.17 19.45
N GLU A 321 -4.05 18.74 19.18
CA GLU A 321 -3.42 18.95 17.87
C GLU A 321 -1.93 18.51 17.81
N GLY A 322 -1.41 17.75 18.78
CA GLY A 322 0.05 17.49 18.93
C GLY A 322 0.43 16.01 18.87
N GLY A 323 0.78 15.52 17.67
CA GLY A 323 1.47 14.25 17.44
C GLY A 323 2.88 14.54 16.94
N THR A 324 3.85 13.68 17.21
CA THR A 324 5.22 13.79 16.70
C THR A 324 5.20 13.52 15.19
N PRO A 325 5.04 14.54 14.32
CA PRO A 325 4.72 14.31 12.92
C PRO A 325 5.98 13.93 12.16
N ILE A 326 5.84 13.04 11.19
CA ILE A 326 6.89 12.68 10.23
C ILE A 326 6.68 13.51 8.97
N LEU A 327 7.72 14.21 8.55
CA LEU A 327 7.75 15.09 7.39
C LEU A 327 8.76 14.62 6.37
N ILE A 328 8.52 14.95 5.10
CA ILE A 328 9.45 14.79 4.00
C ILE A 328 9.68 16.13 3.30
N GLN A 329 10.92 16.41 2.91
CA GLN A 329 11.27 17.61 2.15
C GLN A 329 12.25 17.25 1.04
N GLU A 330 12.05 17.82 -0.15
CA GLU A 330 13.00 17.69 -1.25
C GLU A 330 14.29 18.44 -0.89
N ILE A 331 15.44 17.89 -1.27
CA ILE A 331 16.76 18.47 -1.06
C ILE A 331 17.55 18.39 -2.37
N GLN A 332 18.37 19.40 -2.67
CA GLN A 332 19.21 19.38 -3.86
C GLN A 332 20.36 18.39 -3.73
N ASP A 333 21.06 18.14 -4.83
CA ASP A 333 22.20 17.23 -4.96
C ASP A 333 23.39 17.57 -4.05
N ASP A 334 23.38 18.73 -3.37
CA ASP A 334 24.39 19.12 -2.38
C ASP A 334 24.09 18.62 -0.96
N ALA A 335 22.94 17.95 -0.77
CA ALA A 335 22.44 17.44 0.50
C ALA A 335 22.34 18.48 1.63
N LYS A 336 22.22 19.77 1.28
CA LYS A 336 22.00 20.85 2.26
C LYS A 336 21.01 21.92 1.83
N THR A 337 20.75 22.05 0.53
CA THR A 337 19.81 23.06 0.03
C THR A 337 18.41 22.47 -0.02
N LEU A 338 17.58 22.79 0.98
CA LEU A 338 16.17 22.39 1.06
C LEU A 338 15.33 23.06 -0.03
N VAL A 339 14.37 22.31 -0.59
CA VAL A 339 13.50 22.75 -1.68
C VAL A 339 12.04 22.75 -1.21
N GLY A 340 11.41 23.92 -1.29
CA GLY A 340 10.01 24.10 -0.88
C GLY A 340 9.79 23.95 0.62
N GLU A 341 8.54 23.77 1.03
CA GLU A 341 8.16 23.52 2.42
C GLU A 341 8.07 22.00 2.69
N PRO A 342 8.35 21.54 3.92
CA PRO A 342 8.20 20.14 4.28
C PRO A 342 6.72 19.70 4.22
N THR A 343 6.51 18.46 3.79
CA THR A 343 5.18 17.83 3.71
C THR A 343 5.04 16.79 4.81
N GLN A 344 4.04 16.92 5.68
CA GLN A 344 3.70 15.88 6.65
C GLN A 344 3.14 14.64 5.93
N ILE A 345 3.73 13.48 6.18
CA ILE A 345 3.35 12.21 5.54
C ILE A 345 2.76 11.17 6.50
N LEU A 346 3.04 11.31 7.80
CA LEU A 346 2.47 10.48 8.85
C LEU A 346 2.43 11.28 10.16
N ASP A 347 1.49 10.94 11.03
CA ASP A 347 1.44 11.46 12.39
C ASP A 347 1.00 10.36 13.37
N ARG A 348 1.30 10.61 14.64
CA ARG A 348 0.97 9.74 15.75
C ARG A 348 -0.54 9.60 15.90
N ILE A 349 -1.00 8.38 16.17
CA ILE A 349 -2.36 8.08 16.61
C ILE A 349 -2.33 7.78 18.11
N GLY A 350 -2.92 8.71 18.86
CA GLY A 350 -3.21 8.68 20.31
C GLY A 350 -3.17 7.30 20.97
N GLU A 351 -4.15 6.50 20.56
CA GLU A 351 -4.55 5.24 21.16
C GLU A 351 -3.71 4.04 20.68
N LEU A 352 -2.92 4.21 19.61
CA LEU A 352 -2.16 3.13 18.97
C LEU A 352 -0.67 3.24 19.26
N ASP A 353 -0.13 4.46 19.25
CA ASP A 353 1.32 4.67 19.10
C ASP A 353 2.05 5.03 20.41
N GLY A 354 1.36 5.01 21.56
CA GLY A 354 1.97 5.49 22.80
C GLY A 354 2.35 6.97 22.72
N PRO A 355 3.39 7.48 23.38
CA PRO A 355 3.67 8.93 23.37
C PRO A 355 4.18 9.51 22.04
N LEU A 356 4.77 8.70 21.15
CA LEU A 356 5.41 9.19 19.92
C LEU A 356 5.42 8.18 18.76
N VAL A 357 5.69 8.70 17.56
CA VAL A 357 6.26 7.94 16.43
C VAL A 357 7.62 8.54 16.06
N GLU A 358 8.57 7.70 15.69
CA GLU A 358 9.96 8.08 15.43
C GLU A 358 10.68 7.17 14.43
N ALA A 359 11.97 7.40 14.19
CA ALA A 359 12.83 6.63 13.29
C ALA A 359 12.23 6.37 11.89
N PRO A 360 11.84 7.43 11.14
CA PRO A 360 11.28 7.24 9.82
C PRO A 360 12.34 6.72 8.84
N ASN A 361 11.99 5.72 8.03
CA ASN A 361 12.82 5.25 6.92
C ASN A 361 11.94 4.90 5.72
N ILE A 362 12.29 5.41 4.52
CA ILE A 362 11.55 5.09 3.29
C ILE A 362 12.35 4.12 2.43
N ALA A 363 11.70 3.04 2.01
CA ALA A 363 12.16 2.14 0.96
C ALA A 363 11.16 2.12 -0.20
N LYS A 364 11.68 1.89 -1.41
CA LYS A 364 10.84 1.62 -2.58
C LYS A 364 11.01 0.18 -3.01
N LEU A 365 9.92 -0.56 -3.02
CA LEU A 365 9.92 -1.97 -3.38
C LEU A 365 9.92 -2.16 -4.90
N ASN A 366 10.35 -3.33 -5.36
CA ASN A 366 10.39 -3.69 -6.78
C ASN A 366 9.01 -3.63 -7.50
N ASN A 367 7.91 -3.65 -6.76
CA ASN A 367 6.55 -3.47 -7.30
C ASN A 367 6.12 -2.00 -7.42
N GLY A 368 7.00 -1.04 -7.12
CA GLY A 368 6.77 0.40 -7.19
C GLY A 368 6.07 1.01 -5.97
N VAL A 369 5.84 0.23 -4.91
CA VAL A 369 5.24 0.73 -3.66
C VAL A 369 6.32 1.39 -2.80
N TYR A 370 6.02 2.58 -2.30
CA TYR A 370 6.80 3.24 -1.25
C TYR A 370 6.32 2.72 0.10
N VAL A 371 7.26 2.30 0.94
CA VAL A 371 7.01 1.91 2.33
C VAL A 371 7.72 2.90 3.23
N LEU A 372 6.98 3.52 4.13
CA LEU A 372 7.49 4.28 5.26
C LEU A 372 7.49 3.37 6.48
N PHE A 373 8.67 3.03 6.96
CA PHE A 373 8.89 2.41 8.27
C PHE A 373 8.98 3.50 9.34
N PHE A 374 8.52 3.18 10.54
CA PHE A 374 8.60 4.04 11.72
C PHE A 374 8.45 3.18 12.98
N SER A 375 8.92 3.69 14.12
CA SER A 375 8.72 3.04 15.42
C SER A 375 7.63 3.76 16.22
N THR A 376 6.95 3.04 17.10
CA THR A 376 5.94 3.61 18.03
C THR A 376 6.38 3.42 19.47
N HIS A 377 5.79 4.17 20.41
CA HIS A 377 6.16 4.20 21.83
C HIS A 377 7.58 4.72 22.09
N LEU A 378 8.01 4.82 23.35
CA LEU A 378 9.40 5.17 23.65
C LEU A 378 10.30 3.96 23.48
N PHE A 379 11.55 4.14 23.05
CA PHE A 379 12.54 3.04 23.01
C PHE A 379 12.77 2.33 24.35
N THR A 380 12.37 2.94 25.47
CA THR A 380 12.43 2.34 26.82
C THR A 380 11.19 1.53 27.18
N ASP A 381 10.09 1.69 26.44
CA ASP A 381 8.83 1.00 26.68
C ASP A 381 8.90 -0.42 26.09
N PRO A 382 8.40 -1.45 26.79
CA PRO A 382 8.30 -2.81 26.23
C PRO A 382 7.54 -2.89 24.91
N GLU A 383 6.62 -1.95 24.67
CA GLU A 383 5.77 -1.82 23.49
C GLU A 383 6.48 -1.18 22.28
N TYR A 384 7.75 -0.75 22.40
CA TYR A 384 8.51 -0.24 21.27
C TYR A 384 8.57 -1.29 20.15
N ASP A 385 8.18 -0.90 18.95
CA ASP A 385 8.01 -1.81 17.83
C ASP A 385 8.39 -1.19 16.49
N VAL A 386 8.50 -2.03 15.47
CA VAL A 386 8.68 -1.61 14.08
C VAL A 386 7.34 -1.68 13.36
N ASN A 387 6.83 -0.53 12.95
CA ASN A 387 5.63 -0.39 12.15
C ASN A 387 5.94 0.08 10.73
N TYR A 388 4.93 -0.02 9.85
CA TYR A 388 5.05 0.50 8.49
C TYR A 388 3.72 1.00 7.93
N ALA A 389 3.84 1.91 6.97
CA ALA A 389 2.76 2.40 6.14
C ALA A 389 3.19 2.40 4.67
N TYR A 390 2.25 2.30 3.74
CA TYR A 390 2.57 2.15 2.32
C TYR A 390 1.75 3.07 1.41
N SER A 391 2.33 3.44 0.27
CA SER A 391 1.72 4.34 -0.70
C SER A 391 2.21 4.05 -2.13
N LYS A 392 1.42 4.45 -3.12
CA LYS A 392 1.84 4.50 -4.55
C LYS A 392 2.54 5.81 -4.93
N SER A 393 2.61 6.75 -3.99
CA SER A 393 3.20 8.07 -4.15
C SER A 393 4.11 8.36 -2.96
N LEU A 394 5.32 8.85 -3.22
CA LEU A 394 6.34 9.11 -2.20
C LEU A 394 5.85 10.03 -1.08
N THR A 395 5.04 11.05 -1.41
CA THR A 395 4.47 12.00 -0.43
C THR A 395 3.09 11.58 0.07
N GLY A 396 2.70 10.32 -0.14
CA GLY A 396 1.45 9.76 0.34
C GLY A 396 0.22 10.06 -0.54
N PRO A 397 -1.00 9.89 0.01
CA PRO A 397 -1.26 9.49 1.40
C PRO A 397 -0.79 8.06 1.70
N TYR A 398 -0.22 7.86 2.89
CA TYR A 398 0.21 6.56 3.37
C TYR A 398 -0.93 5.81 4.06
N THR A 399 -1.05 4.51 3.78
CA THR A 399 -1.96 3.59 4.46
C THR A 399 -1.16 2.79 5.49
N ARG A 400 -1.50 2.91 6.78
CA ARG A 400 -0.83 2.16 7.86
C ARG A 400 -1.18 0.68 7.75
N ALA A 401 -0.21 -0.18 8.03
CA ALA A 401 -0.46 -1.60 8.21
C ALA A 401 -1.35 -1.87 9.42
N GLU A 402 -2.09 -2.98 9.40
CA GLU A 402 -2.94 -3.38 10.54
C GLU A 402 -2.14 -4.03 11.68
N GLU A 403 -0.95 -4.55 11.38
CA GLU A 403 -0.07 -5.26 12.32
C GLU A 403 1.35 -4.69 12.20
N SER A 404 2.08 -4.68 13.31
CA SER A 404 3.51 -4.34 13.36
C SER A 404 4.31 -5.33 12.51
N LEU A 405 5.43 -4.87 11.93
CA LEU A 405 6.34 -5.73 11.18
C LEU A 405 7.18 -6.59 12.12
N ILE A 406 7.65 -6.01 13.23
CA ILE A 406 8.37 -6.69 14.30
C ILE A 406 7.93 -6.07 15.62
N GLU A 407 7.50 -6.89 16.58
CA GLU A 407 7.16 -6.46 17.93
C GLU A 407 7.72 -7.44 18.98
N ALA A 408 7.76 -7.06 20.25
CA ALA A 408 8.11 -8.02 21.30
C ALA A 408 6.93 -9.00 21.53
N PRO A 409 7.17 -10.32 21.71
CA PRO A 409 8.46 -10.99 21.89
C PRO A 409 8.96 -11.72 20.62
N ASP A 410 8.68 -11.22 19.41
CA ASP A 410 9.08 -11.87 18.16
C ASP A 410 10.57 -12.21 18.19
N PHE A 411 10.90 -13.45 17.85
CA PHE A 411 12.28 -13.94 17.81
C PHE A 411 13.09 -13.68 19.10
N GLY A 412 12.42 -13.62 20.26
CA GLY A 412 13.07 -13.35 21.54
C GLY A 412 13.49 -11.88 21.74
N LEU A 413 13.06 -10.97 20.87
CA LEU A 413 13.37 -9.55 20.90
C LEU A 413 12.69 -8.84 22.07
N LYS A 414 13.27 -7.69 22.44
CA LYS A 414 12.73 -6.78 23.46
C LYS A 414 12.80 -5.37 22.92
N ALA A 415 11.64 -4.73 22.81
CA ALA A 415 11.49 -3.37 22.30
C ALA A 415 12.31 -3.13 21.01
N PRO A 416 12.03 -3.86 19.91
CA PRO A 416 12.72 -3.68 18.64
C PRO A 416 12.25 -2.40 17.91
N GLY A 417 13.18 -1.62 17.37
CA GLY A 417 12.84 -0.42 16.59
C GLY A 417 14.06 0.28 16.00
N GLY A 418 13.91 1.56 15.62
CA GLY A 418 14.99 2.36 15.05
C GLY A 418 15.57 1.76 13.76
N MET A 419 14.70 1.32 12.83
CA MET A 419 15.09 0.47 11.71
C MET A 419 15.48 1.22 10.44
N THR A 420 16.37 0.62 9.66
CA THR A 420 16.76 1.04 8.30
C THR A 420 16.61 -0.14 7.34
N SER A 421 15.94 0.09 6.21
CA SER A 421 15.96 -0.85 5.08
C SER A 421 17.19 -0.64 4.21
N ASN A 422 17.73 -1.71 3.64
CA ASN A 422 18.67 -1.59 2.53
C ASN A 422 17.98 -1.03 1.26
N GLU A 423 18.77 -0.49 0.33
CA GLU A 423 18.24 0.13 -0.89
C GLU A 423 17.56 -0.87 -1.84
N ALA A 424 17.94 -2.15 -1.78
CA ALA A 424 17.29 -3.22 -2.55
C ALA A 424 15.87 -3.54 -2.05
N GLY A 425 15.54 -3.13 -0.82
CA GLY A 425 14.22 -3.30 -0.23
C GLY A 425 13.90 -4.74 0.14
N ASP A 426 14.87 -5.47 0.69
CA ASP A 426 14.75 -6.88 1.06
C ASP A 426 15.42 -7.28 2.38
N ILE A 427 16.22 -6.39 3.00
CA ILE A 427 16.84 -6.60 4.31
C ILE A 427 16.63 -5.35 5.17
N ILE A 428 16.25 -5.55 6.42
CA ILE A 428 16.15 -4.50 7.44
C ILE A 428 17.20 -4.73 8.51
N VAL A 429 17.70 -3.63 9.06
CA VAL A 429 18.60 -3.59 10.21
C VAL A 429 17.97 -2.69 11.26
N PHE A 430 17.93 -3.14 12.51
CA PHE A 430 17.21 -2.47 13.59
C PHE A 430 17.88 -2.74 14.93
N HIS A 431 17.51 -2.02 15.98
CA HIS A 431 18.02 -2.26 17.32
C HIS A 431 16.98 -2.91 18.23
N GLY A 432 17.43 -3.50 19.34
CA GLY A 432 16.58 -3.99 20.41
C GLY A 432 17.38 -4.29 21.68
N TRP A 433 16.73 -4.31 22.84
CA TRP A 433 17.41 -4.53 24.12
C TRP A 433 17.96 -5.95 24.23
N CYS A 434 19.29 -6.08 24.24
CA CYS A 434 19.97 -7.37 24.41
C CYS A 434 20.44 -7.62 25.85
N ARG A 435 20.56 -6.56 26.65
CA ARG A 435 20.95 -6.58 28.07
C ARG A 435 20.70 -5.22 28.71
N ASP A 436 20.87 -5.13 30.02
CA ASP A 436 20.74 -3.86 30.75
C ASP A 436 21.68 -2.80 30.16
N ASN A 437 21.13 -1.63 29.82
CA ASN A 437 21.85 -0.49 29.25
C ASN A 437 22.54 -0.77 27.90
N ALA A 438 22.07 -1.73 27.10
CA ALA A 438 22.56 -1.90 25.73
C ALA A 438 21.46 -2.32 24.75
N ARG A 439 21.38 -1.58 23.65
CA ARG A 439 20.55 -1.89 22.48
C ARG A 439 21.46 -2.44 21.39
N CYS A 440 21.35 -3.74 21.12
CA CYS A 440 22.14 -4.41 20.10
C CYS A 440 21.47 -4.27 18.72
N THR A 441 22.26 -4.41 17.67
CA THR A 441 21.76 -4.42 16.28
C THR A 441 21.41 -5.83 15.83
N TYR A 442 20.33 -5.95 15.08
CA TYR A 442 19.83 -7.16 14.46
C TYR A 442 19.56 -6.90 12.98
N ALA A 443 19.59 -7.96 12.17
CA ALA A 443 19.25 -7.90 10.76
C ALA A 443 18.29 -9.04 10.39
N LEU A 444 17.29 -8.73 9.57
CA LEU A 444 16.33 -9.72 9.06
C LEU A 444 16.01 -9.47 7.59
N PRO A 445 15.84 -10.53 6.78
CA PRO A 445 15.20 -10.37 5.48
C PRO A 445 13.72 -10.06 5.67
N TYR A 446 13.16 -9.27 4.77
CA TYR A 446 11.73 -9.02 4.72
C TYR A 446 11.20 -9.14 3.28
N LYS A 447 9.92 -9.45 3.15
CA LYS A 447 9.25 -9.64 1.84
C LYS A 447 7.89 -8.96 1.85
N TYR A 448 7.42 -8.61 0.66
CA TYR A 448 6.05 -8.14 0.46
C TYR A 448 5.17 -9.20 -0.18
N GLU A 449 3.90 -9.20 0.19
CA GLU A 449 2.83 -9.96 -0.42
C GLU A 449 1.68 -9.05 -0.85
N GLY A 450 0.84 -9.53 -1.77
CA GLY A 450 -0.36 -8.81 -2.19
C GLY A 450 -0.11 -7.60 -3.10
N SER A 451 -1.12 -6.74 -3.20
CA SER A 451 -1.09 -5.55 -4.06
C SER A 451 -1.78 -4.36 -3.40
N VAL A 452 -1.20 -3.17 -3.56
CA VAL A 452 -1.78 -1.87 -3.17
C VAL A 452 -2.79 -1.39 -4.20
#